data_AF-A0A0J5IM04-F1
#
_entry.id   AF-A0A0J5IM04-F1
#
_cell.length_a   1.000
_cell.length_b   1.000
_cell.length_c   1.000
_cell.angle_alpha   90.00
_cell.angle_beta   90.00
_cell.angle_gamma   90.00
#
_symmetry.space_group_name_H-M   'P 1'
#
loop_
_entity.id
_entity.type
_entity.pdbx_description
1 polymer ?
#
loop_
_entity_poly.entity_id
_entity_poly.type
_entity_poly.pdbx_seq_one_letter_code
_entity_poly.pdbx_strand_id
1 'polypeptide(L)' 'MIEGVLHHCTEIEVERQYVDSHSQSTVAFAFYLLLGCQLLSRLKAIHSQKLYQPESSKADSYANLQQILTKPIDWGSVR' A
#
# COMPACT_ATOMS: atom_id res chain seq x y z
N MET A 1 5.88 0.99 15.05
CA MET A 1 6.00 -0.17 14.13
C MET A 1 7.46 -0.50 13.78
N ILE A 2 8.32 0.48 13.45
CA ILE A 2 9.76 0.22 13.21
C ILE A 2 10.48 -0.30 14.45
N GLU A 3 10.22 0.30 15.62
CA GLU A 3 10.86 -0.12 16.87
C GLU A 3 10.66 -1.61 17.17
N GLY A 4 9.45 -2.14 16.91
CA GLY A 4 9.18 -3.56 17.05
C GLY A 4 9.91 -4.44 16.03
N VAL A 5 10.30 -3.91 14.86
CA VAL A 5 11.16 -4.64 13.89
C VAL A 5 12.63 -4.59 14.29
N LEU A 6 13.07 -3.54 14.99
CA LEU A 6 14.45 -3.45 15.47
C LEU A 6 14.66 -4.18 16.81
N HIS A 7 13.60 -4.28 17.61
CA HIS A 7 13.65 -4.77 19.00
C HIS A 7 12.60 -5.87 19.25
N HIS A 8 12.44 -6.85 18.34
CA HIS A 8 11.46 -7.94 18.53
C HIS A 8 11.89 -9.03 19.51
N CYS A 9 13.13 -9.05 20.00
CA CYS A 9 13.64 -10.07 20.94
C CYS A 9 13.41 -11.53 20.45
N THR A 10 13.47 -11.75 19.13
CA THR A 10 13.42 -13.09 18.51
C THR A 10 14.51 -13.23 17.45
N GLU A 11 14.78 -14.46 17.02
CA GLU A 11 15.73 -14.74 15.92
C GLU A 11 15.07 -14.66 14.53
N ILE A 12 13.78 -14.33 14.47
CA ILE A 12 13.01 -14.28 13.22
C ILE A 12 13.43 -13.06 12.40
N GLU A 13 13.79 -13.27 11.14
CA GLU A 13 13.99 -12.18 10.19
C GLU A 13 12.64 -11.67 9.67
N VAL A 14 12.40 -10.37 9.82
CA VAL A 14 11.13 -9.76 9.37
C VAL A 14 11.23 -9.42 7.89
N GLU A 15 10.67 -10.26 7.03
CA GLU A 15 10.63 -9.99 5.58
C GLU A 15 9.62 -8.90 5.19
N ARG A 16 8.43 -8.94 5.81
CA ARG A 16 7.26 -8.13 5.40
C ARG A 16 6.50 -7.59 6.62
N GLN A 17 6.16 -6.32 6.56
CA GLN A 17 5.30 -5.66 7.54
C GLN A 17 4.19 -4.87 6.85
N TYR A 18 2.99 -4.85 7.44
CA TYR A 18 1.82 -4.19 6.86
C TYR A 18 1.40 -2.95 7.64
N VAL A 19 1.38 -1.79 6.99
CA VAL A 19 0.93 -0.51 7.58
C VAL A 19 -0.41 -0.08 6.98
N ASP A 20 -1.33 0.43 7.79
CA ASP A 20 -2.59 0.97 7.28
C ASP A 20 -2.38 2.24 6.44
N SER A 21 -3.24 2.43 5.44
CA SER A 21 -3.19 3.57 4.52
C SER A 21 -3.23 4.94 5.20
N HIS A 22 -3.87 5.06 6.36
CA HIS A 22 -3.92 6.29 7.15
C HIS A 22 -2.58 6.62 7.85
N SER A 23 -1.72 5.62 8.02
CA SER A 23 -0.41 5.73 8.67
C SER A 23 0.75 5.65 7.67
N GLN A 24 0.47 5.92 6.39
CA GLN A 24 1.50 5.94 5.35
C GLN A 24 2.47 7.09 5.59
N SER A 25 3.77 6.76 5.62
CA SER A 25 4.86 7.72 5.73
C SER A 25 5.95 7.35 4.73
N THR A 26 6.24 8.24 3.78
CA THR A 26 7.31 8.05 2.79
C THR A 26 8.66 7.80 3.46
N VAL A 27 8.92 8.49 4.57
CA VAL A 27 10.13 8.31 5.36
C VAL A 27 10.20 6.89 5.93
N ALA A 28 9.09 6.36 6.46
CA ALA A 28 9.05 4.98 6.95
C ALA A 28 9.33 3.97 5.83
N PHE A 29 8.76 4.16 4.64
CA PHE A 29 9.07 3.32 3.48
C PHE A 29 10.57 3.31 3.13
N ALA A 30 11.22 4.48 3.17
CA ALA A 30 12.66 4.59 2.93
C ALA A 30 13.48 3.82 3.97
N PHE A 31 13.11 3.90 5.26
CA PHE A 31 13.78 3.13 6.31
C PHE A 31 13.63 1.62 6.11
N TYR A 32 12.44 1.13 5.76
CA TYR A 32 12.22 -0.30 5.49
C TYR A 32 13.08 -0.80 4.33
N LEU A 33 13.22 0.00 3.26
CA LEU A 33 14.13 -0.30 2.15
C LEU A 33 15.58 -0.45 2.62
N LEU A 34 16.05 0.42 3.53
CA LEU A 34 17.40 0.35 4.09
C LEU A 34 17.60 -0.84 5.03
N LEU A 35 16.55 -1.24 5.75
CA LEU A 35 16.56 -2.38 6.67
C LEU A 35 16.43 -3.73 5.96
N GLY A 36 16.28 -3.75 4.62
CA GLY A 36 16.16 -4.98 3.85
C GLY A 36 14.79 -5.67 3.97
N CYS A 37 13.79 -4.99 4.52
CA CYS A 37 12.46 -5.54 4.73
C CYS A 37 11.39 -4.73 3.98
N GLN A 38 10.29 -5.40 3.61
CA GLN A 38 9.24 -4.77 2.81
C GLN A 38 8.16 -4.18 3.71
N LEU A 39 7.95 -2.87 3.61
CA LEU A 39 6.75 -2.23 4.12
C LEU A 39 5.66 -2.28 3.06
N LEU A 40 4.54 -2.92 3.37
CA LEU A 40 3.39 -3.06 2.48
C LEU A 40 2.24 -2.21 3.00
N SER A 41 1.67 -1.36 2.16
CA SER A 41 0.49 -0.60 2.53
C SER A 41 -0.76 -1.48 2.45
N ARG A 42 -1.51 -1.52 3.56
CA ARG A 42 -2.83 -2.11 3.65
C ARG A 42 -3.86 -1.01 3.51
N LEU A 43 -4.76 -1.15 2.54
CA LEU A 43 -5.91 -0.25 2.42
C LEU A 43 -6.89 -0.52 3.56
N LYS A 44 -6.98 0.42 4.51
CA LYS A 44 -7.94 0.32 5.60
C LYS A 44 -9.36 0.36 5.03
N ALA A 45 -10.20 -0.56 5.52
CA ALA A 45 -11.58 -0.72 5.09
C ALA A 45 -11.75 -0.96 3.57
N ILE A 46 -10.87 -1.78 2.95
CA ILE A 46 -10.92 -2.07 1.51
C ILE A 46 -12.31 -2.46 0.99
N HIS A 47 -13.14 -3.12 1.81
CA HIS A 47 -14.51 -3.50 1.49
C HIS A 47 -15.43 -2.32 1.17
N SER A 48 -15.16 -1.12 1.70
CA SER A 48 -15.95 0.09 1.48
C SER A 48 -15.28 1.10 0.56
N GLN A 49 -14.04 0.84 0.12
CA GLN A 49 -13.28 1.76 -0.73
C GLN A 49 -13.69 1.63 -2.20
N LYS A 50 -13.63 2.74 -2.94
CA LYS A 50 -13.74 2.76 -4.40
C LYS A 50 -12.44 3.33 -4.98
N LEU A 51 -11.78 2.53 -5.81
CA LEU A 51 -10.48 2.86 -6.40
C LEU A 51 -10.68 3.37 -7.83
N TYR A 52 -10.13 4.54 -8.14
CA TYR A 52 -10.17 5.09 -9.49
C TYR A 52 -9.17 4.35 -10.39
N GLN A 53 -9.56 4.10 -11.63
CA GLN A 53 -8.67 3.45 -12.59
C GLN A 53 -7.62 4.44 -13.09
N PRO A 54 -6.35 4.05 -13.29
CA PRO A 54 -5.35 4.96 -13.86
C PRO A 54 -5.72 5.46 -15.26
N GLU A 55 -6.24 4.56 -16.10
CA GLU A 55 -6.65 4.79 -17.48
C GLU A 55 -7.86 3.90 -17.80
N SER A 56 -8.71 4.32 -18.74
CA SER A 56 -9.91 3.59 -19.16
C SER A 56 -9.64 2.20 -19.75
N SER A 57 -8.46 1.97 -20.33
CA SER A 57 -8.06 0.69 -20.93
C SER A 57 -7.46 -0.31 -19.94
N LYS A 58 -7.20 0.11 -18.69
CA LYS A 58 -6.46 -0.70 -17.71
C LYS A 58 -7.33 -1.46 -16.72
N ALA A 59 -8.66 -1.40 -16.84
CA ALA A 59 -9.56 -2.12 -15.95
C ALA A 59 -9.22 -3.62 -15.91
N ASP A 60 -9.04 -4.25 -17.08
CA ASP A 60 -8.84 -5.71 -17.21
C ASP A 60 -7.54 -6.20 -16.58
N SER A 61 -6.54 -5.33 -16.42
CA SER A 61 -5.27 -5.63 -15.75
C SER A 61 -5.43 -5.93 -14.24
N TYR A 62 -6.59 -5.60 -13.66
CA TYR A 62 -6.85 -5.72 -12.22
C TYR A 62 -8.05 -6.64 -11.93
N ALA A 63 -8.01 -7.87 -12.44
CA ALA A 63 -9.09 -8.85 -12.32
C ALA A 63 -9.66 -9.02 -10.88
N ASN A 64 -8.79 -9.02 -9.87
CA ASN A 64 -9.20 -9.19 -8.47
C ASN A 64 -9.78 -7.93 -7.81
N LEU A 65 -9.70 -6.76 -8.47
CA LEU A 65 -10.13 -5.48 -7.92
C LEU A 65 -11.38 -4.92 -8.61
N GLN A 66 -11.94 -5.62 -9.61
CA GLN A 66 -13.07 -5.15 -10.42
C GLN A 66 -14.26 -4.64 -9.59
N GLN A 67 -14.57 -5.30 -8.48
CA GLN A 67 -15.70 -4.96 -7.61
C GLN A 67 -15.56 -3.59 -6.91
N ILE A 68 -14.32 -3.13 -6.73
CA ILE A 68 -14.01 -1.86 -6.07
C ILE A 68 -13.49 -0.78 -7.02
N LEU A 69 -13.23 -1.11 -8.29
CA LEU A 69 -12.84 -0.12 -9.29
C LEU A 69 -14.01 0.80 -9.69
N THR A 70 -13.69 2.06 -9.95
CA THR A 70 -14.62 3.10 -10.44
C THR A 70 -14.04 3.80 -11.67
N LYS A 71 -14.60 4.96 -12.05
CA LYS A 71 -14.18 5.75 -13.21
C LYS A 71 -12.66 6.04 -13.23
N PRO A 72 -12.09 6.28 -14.43
CA PRO A 72 -10.69 6.68 -14.54
C PRO A 72 -10.37 7.98 -13.82
N ILE A 73 -9.12 8.13 -13.38
CA ILE A 73 -8.58 9.37 -12.82
C ILE A 73 -8.56 10.42 -13.93
N ASP A 74 -9.16 11.58 -13.65
CA ASP A 74 -8.98 12.77 -14.48
C ASP A 74 -7.67 13.46 -14.09
N TRP A 75 -6.59 13.08 -14.76
CA TRP A 75 -5.26 13.63 -14.50
C TRP A 75 -5.15 15.14 -14.72
N GLY A 76 -6.05 15.74 -15.50
CA GLY A 76 -6.09 17.19 -15.71
C GLY A 76 -6.52 17.95 -14.45
N SER A 77 -7.35 17.33 -13.63
CA SER A 77 -7.86 17.91 -12.36
C SER A 77 -6.91 17.72 -11.17
N VAL A 78 -5.86 16.91 -11.31
CA VAL A 78 -4.89 16.59 -10.23
C VAL A 78 -3.61 17.43 -10.34
N ARG A 79 -3.49 18.27 -11.37
CA ARG A 79 -2.30 19.08 -11.66
C ARG A 79 -2.30 20.44 -10.96
#